data_AF-A0A920LN60-F1
#
_entry.id   AF-A0A920LN60-F1
#
_cell.length_a   1.000
_cell.length_b   1.000
_cell.length_c   1.000
_cell.angle_alpha   90.00
_cell.angle_beta   90.00
_cell.angle_gamma   90.00
#
_symmetry.space_group_name_H-M   'P 1'
#
loop_
_entity.id
_entity.type
_entity.pdbx_description
1 polymer ?
#
loop_
_entity_poly.entity_id
_entity_poly.type
_entity_poly.pdbx_seq_one_letter_code
_entity_poly.pdbx_strand_id
1 'polypeptide(L)' 'MFEGLGGHGELVTRREEIIPAMKRAFASGKTACVNVKAKGVISPIVLATTSKRDKASIE' A
#
# COMPACT_ATOMS: atom_id res chain seq x y z
N MET A 1 4.93 8.85 14.53
CA MET A 1 6.21 8.11 14.71
C MET A 1 7.33 8.76 13.92
N PHE A 2 7.28 8.82 12.59
CA PHE A 2 8.40 9.25 11.75
C PHE A 2 8.83 10.71 11.96
N GLU A 3 7.90 11.66 12.06
CA GLU A 3 8.24 13.07 12.27
C GLU A 3 8.98 13.32 13.60
N GLY A 4 8.54 12.66 14.68
CA GLY A 4 9.21 12.72 15.98
C GLY A 4 10.61 12.10 16.01
N LEU A 5 10.97 11.32 14.99
CA LEU A 5 12.31 10.75 14.78
C LEU A 5 13.12 11.54 13.73
N GLY A 6 12.60 12.67 13.25
CA GLY A 6 13.24 13.50 12.24
C GLY A 6 13.03 13.07 10.78
N GLY A 7 12.19 12.05 10.53
CA GLY A 7 11.86 11.55 9.20
C GLY A 7 10.60 12.16 8.57
N HIS A 8 10.34 11.80 7.31
CA HIS A 8 9.06 12.04 6.63
C HIS A 8 8.15 10.83 6.82
N GLY A 9 6.92 11.05 7.30
CA GLY A 9 5.93 9.98 7.46
C GLY A 9 4.68 10.30 6.64
N GLU A 10 4.25 9.36 5.81
CA GLU A 10 3.04 9.55 5.00
C GLU A 10 2.21 8.27 4.92
N LEU A 11 0.89 8.42 4.97
CA LEU A 11 -0.07 7.33 4.82
C LEU A 11 -0.82 7.50 3.50
N VAL A 12 -0.72 6.51 2.63
CA VAL A 12 -1.42 6.44 1.36
C VAL A 12 -2.55 5.43 1.48
N THR A 13 -3.78 5.86 1.18
CA THR A 13 -4.98 5.01 1.29
C THR A 13 -5.61 4.69 -0.06
N ARG A 14 -5.26 5.46 -1.09
CA ARG A 14 -5.76 5.32 -2.46
C ARG A 14 -4.62 5.22 -3.46
N ARG A 15 -4.86 4.55 -4.59
CA ARG A 15 -3.83 4.27 -5.59
C ARG A 15 -3.30 5.56 -6.24
N GLU A 16 -4.17 6.53 -6.43
CA GLU A 16 -3.89 7.79 -7.12
C GLU A 16 -2.96 8.69 -6.30
N GLU A 17 -2.85 8.44 -4.99
CA GLU A 17 -2.02 9.20 -4.05
C GLU A 17 -0.56 8.74 -4.06
N ILE A 18 -0.23 7.56 -4.62
CA ILE A 18 1.11 6.99 -4.59
C ILE A 18 2.13 7.93 -5.23
N ILE A 19 1.89 8.34 -6.48
CA ILE A 19 2.83 9.21 -7.22
C ILE A 19 3.01 10.57 -6.49
N PRO A 20 1.94 11.29 -6.08
CA PRO A 20 2.08 12.51 -5.29
C PRO A 20 2.82 12.32 -3.96
N ALA A 21 2.54 11.25 -3.23
CA ALA A 21 3.19 10.96 -1.94
C ALA A 21 4.70 10.73 -2.12
N MET A 22 5.08 9.96 -3.14
CA MET A 22 6.50 9.75 -3.48
C MET A 22 7.19 11.09 -3.80
N LYS A 23 6.55 11.97 -4.58
CA LYS A 23 7.12 13.30 -4.89
C LYS A 23 7.35 14.13 -3.62
N ARG A 24 6.38 14.16 -2.69
CA ARG A 24 6.54 14.84 -1.39
C ARG A 24 7.65 14.23 -0.54
N ALA A 25 7.72 12.90 -0.48
CA ALA A 25 8.76 12.18 0.25
C ALA A 25 10.17 12.52 -0.27
N PHE A 26 10.38 12.51 -1.59
CA PHE A 26 11.66 12.91 -2.18
C PHE A 26 11.98 14.39 -1.93
N ALA A 27 11.00 15.28 -2.11
CA ALA A 27 11.17 16.71 -1.87
C ALA A 27 11.47 17.05 -0.40
N SER A 28 11.12 16.17 0.55
CA SER A 28 11.37 16.38 1.97
C SER A 28 12.86 16.39 2.34
N GLY A 29 13.73 15.77 1.53
CA GLY A 29 15.15 15.61 1.83
C GLY A 29 15.46 14.75 3.06
N LYS A 30 14.45 14.08 3.64
CA LYS A 30 14.56 13.27 4.85
C LYS A 30 14.48 11.78 4.50
N THR A 31 14.97 10.95 5.41
CA THR A 31 14.58 9.52 5.42
C THR A 31 13.05 9.44 5.53
N ALA A 32 12.42 8.76 4.58
CA ALA A 32 10.97 8.75 4.43
C ALA A 32 10.39 7.34 4.60
N CYS A 33 9.26 7.26 5.30
CA CYS A 33 8.40 6.08 5.32
C CYS A 33 7.04 6.43 4.73
N VAL A 34 6.74 5.82 3.57
CA VAL A 34 5.44 5.94 2.91
C VAL A 34 4.68 4.63 3.12
N ASN A 35 3.73 4.65 4.05
CA ASN A 35 2.90 3.50 4.37
C ASN A 35 1.71 3.43 3.41
N VAL A 36 1.65 2.39 2.59
CA VAL A 36 0.61 2.25 1.57
C VAL A 36 -0.38 1.16 1.98
N LYS A 37 -1.67 1.51 2.04
CA LYS A 37 -2.74 0.52 2.21
C LYS A 37 -2.84 -0.33 0.94
N ALA A 38 -2.48 -1.60 1.04
CA ALA A 38 -2.60 -2.59 -0.03
C ALA A 38 -3.77 -3.56 0.23
N LYS A 39 -4.16 -4.31 -0.81
CA LYS A 39 -5.07 -5.45 -0.65
C LYS A 39 -4.33 -6.58 0.07
N GLY A 40 -4.99 -7.24 1.02
CA GLY A 40 -4.45 -8.38 1.76
C GLY A 40 -4.41 -9.68 0.95
N VAL A 41 -3.79 -9.66 -0.22
CA VAL A 41 -3.66 -10.83 -1.10
C VAL A 41 -2.18 -11.10 -1.34
N ILE A 42 -1.77 -12.36 -1.21
CA ILE A 42 -0.36 -12.76 -1.33
C ILE A 42 0.15 -12.51 -2.76
N SER A 43 -0.67 -12.82 -3.76
CA SER A 43 -0.38 -12.58 -5.16
C SER A 43 -1.66 -12.59 -6.01
N PRO A 44 -1.63 -12.03 -7.24
CA PRO A 44 -2.75 -12.11 -8.16
C PRO A 44 -3.16 -13.55 -8.48
N ILE A 45 -2.18 -14.48 -8.58
CA ILE A 45 -2.47 -15.89 -8.88
C ILE A 45 -3.19 -16.58 -7.73
N VAL A 46 -2.76 -16.35 -6.48
CA VAL A 46 -3.42 -16.89 -5.28
C VAL A 46 -4.84 -16.35 -5.20
N LEU A 47 -5.05 -15.05 -5.42
CA LEU A 47 -6.40 -14.47 -5.45
C LEU A 47 -7.27 -15.10 -6.55
N ALA A 48 -6.72 -15.33 -7.74
CA ALA A 48 -7.46 -15.91 -8.85
C ALA A 48 -7.84 -17.39 -8.61
N THR A 49 -7.03 -18.15 -7.88
CA THR A 49 -7.33 -19.56 -7.58
C THR A 49 -8.23 -19.73 -6.36
N THR A 50 -8.08 -18.91 -5.32
CA THR A 50 -8.96 -18.97 -4.13
C THR A 50 -10.36 -18.44 -4.44
N SER A 51 -10.48 -17.36 -5.24
CA SER A 51 -11.79 -16.82 -5.63
C SER A 51 -12.64 -17.80 -6.46
N LYS A 52 -12.02 -18.70 -7.23
CA LYS A 52 -12.72 -19.79 -7.92
C LYS A 52 -13.32 -20.78 -6.93
N ARG A 53 -12.62 -21.07 -5.83
CA ARG A 53 -13.09 -21.98 -4.78
C ARG A 53 -14.25 -21.39 -4.00
N ASP A 54 -14.18 -20.11 -3.65
CA ASP A 54 -15.28 -19.42 -2.95
C ASP A 54 -16.57 -19.38 -3.77
N LYS A 55 -16.48 -19.22 -5.10
CA LYS A 55 -17.64 -19.27 -6.00
C LYS A 55 -18.18 -20.68 -6.22
N ALA A 56 -17.31 -21.69 -6.30
CA ALA A 56 -17.70 -23.07 -6.56
C ALA A 56 -18.29 -23.79 -5.32
N SER A 57 -18.11 -23.25 -4.11
CA SER A 57 -18.66 -23.82 -2.87
C SER A 57 -20.08 -23.35 -2.54
N ILE A 58 -20.69 -22.51 -3.38
CA ILE A 58 -22.06 -21.97 -3.21
C ILE A 58 -23.08 -22.70 -4.11
N GLU A 59 -22.63 -23.60 -5.00
CA GLU A 59 -23.49 -24.51 -5.77
C GLU A 59 -23.55 -25.91 -5.17
#